data_AF-Q9RY58-F1
#
_entry.id   AF-Q9RY58-F1
#
_cell.length_a   1.000
_cell.length_b   1.000
_cell.length_c   1.000
_cell.angle_alpha   90.00
_cell.angle_beta   90.00
_cell.angle_gamma   90.00
#
_symmetry.space_group_name_H-M   'P 1'
#
loop_
_entity.id
_entity.type
_entity.pdbx_description
1 polymer ?
#
loop_
_entity_poly.entity_id
_entity_poly.type
_entity_poly.pdbx_seq_one_letter_code
_entity_poly.pdbx_strand_id
1 'polypeptide(L)'
;MKRTGAGIAVRRGAAVLLVRRRDDGQWDVPGGGSEGAEAIEETTPRELREETELTVGEMRILGMWPPSALPGDVSETTAQYFAALHSQEPG
;
A
#
# COMPACT_ATOMS: atom_id res chain seq x y z
N MET A 1 1.88 -3.01 -20.45
CA MET A 1 0.54 -3.00 -19.84
C MET A 1 0.66 -2.32 -18.49
N LYS A 2 0.00 -1.17 -18.25
CA LYS A 2 0.04 -0.53 -16.93
C LYS A 2 -0.83 -1.40 -16.00
N ARG A 3 -0.23 -1.98 -14.98
CA ARG A 3 -0.94 -2.79 -13.97
C ARG A 3 -1.50 -1.84 -12.92
N THR A 4 -2.76 -2.08 -12.51
CA THR A 4 -3.28 -1.47 -11.29
C THR A 4 -2.52 -2.09 -10.12
N GLY A 5 -2.12 -1.26 -9.16
CA GLY A 5 -1.46 -1.72 -7.93
C GLY A 5 -2.13 -1.12 -6.71
N ALA A 6 -1.93 -1.75 -5.57
CA ALA A 6 -2.48 -1.33 -4.29
C ALA A 6 -1.47 -1.57 -3.17
N GLY A 7 -1.50 -0.71 -2.16
CA GLY A 7 -0.70 -0.84 -0.94
C GLY A 7 -1.57 -0.63 0.30
N ILE A 8 -1.19 -1.25 1.43
CA ILE A 8 -1.94 -1.18 2.69
C ILE A 8 -1.08 -0.70 3.85
N ALA A 9 -1.47 0.44 4.44
CA ALA A 9 -0.88 0.92 5.69
C ALA A 9 -1.49 0.20 6.90
N VAL A 10 -0.80 -0.80 7.45
CA VAL A 10 -1.20 -1.47 8.69
C VAL A 10 -0.62 -0.73 9.90
N ARG A 11 -1.47 -0.35 10.85
CA ARG A 11 -1.09 0.45 12.03
C ARG A 11 -1.21 -0.31 13.34
N ARG A 12 -0.35 0.05 14.28
CA ARG A 12 -0.46 -0.28 15.70
C ARG A 12 -0.03 0.93 16.53
N GLY A 13 -1.02 1.69 17.01
CA GLY A 13 -0.78 3.01 17.62
C GLY A 13 -0.14 3.96 16.61
N ALA A 14 1.02 4.52 16.96
CA ALA A 14 1.79 5.41 16.08
C ALA A 14 2.68 4.67 15.08
N ALA A 15 2.84 3.34 15.19
CA ALA A 15 3.70 2.56 14.30
C ALA A 15 2.94 2.14 13.04
N VAL A 16 3.64 2.14 11.91
CA VAL A 16 3.18 1.61 10.61
C VAL A 16 4.09 0.45 10.21
N LEU A 17 3.48 -0.64 9.72
CA LEU A 17 4.22 -1.77 9.15
C LEU A 17 4.79 -1.39 7.79
N LEU A 18 6.09 -1.63 7.61
CA LEU A 18 6.77 -1.50 6.33
C LEU A 18 7.44 -2.83 5.97
N VAL A 19 7.53 -3.11 4.68
CA VAL A 19 8.29 -4.21 4.10
C VAL A 19 9.49 -3.66 3.36
N ARG A 20 10.58 -4.43 3.34
CA ARG A 20 11.76 -4.09 2.57
C ARG A 20 11.70 -4.83 1.24
N ARG A 21 11.65 -4.08 0.14
CA ARG A 21 11.55 -4.63 -1.20
C ARG A 21 12.81 -5.39 -1.58
N ARG A 22 12.65 -6.45 -2.38
CA ARG A 22 13.77 -7.30 -2.82
C ARG A 22 14.53 -6.75 -4.02
N ASP A 23 13.89 -5.89 -4.81
CA ASP A 23 14.44 -5.39 -6.08
C ASP A 23 15.37 -4.18 -5.89
N ASP A 24 15.01 -3.22 -5.04
CA ASP A 24 15.78 -2.01 -4.80
C ASP A 24 16.18 -1.79 -3.33
N GLY A 25 15.67 -2.63 -2.41
CA GLY A 25 15.99 -2.55 -0.99
C GLY A 25 15.33 -1.36 -0.26
N GLN A 26 14.45 -0.61 -0.92
CA GLN A 26 13.68 0.48 -0.31
C GLN A 26 12.58 -0.08 0.61
N TRP A 27 12.07 0.79 1.48
CA TRP A 27 10.96 0.47 2.38
C TRP A 27 9.64 1.03 1.83
N ASP A 28 8.61 0.20 1.83
CA ASP A 28 7.27 0.56 1.37
C ASP A 28 6.22 -0.11 2.27
N VAL A 29 4.97 0.29 2.14
CA VAL A 29 3.85 -0.48 2.70
C VAL A 29 3.73 -1.82 1.97
N PRO A 30 3.21 -2.88 2.62
CA PRO A 30 2.87 -4.12 1.92
C PRO A 30 1.94 -3.84 0.74
N GLY A 31 2.19 -4.49 -0.40
CA GLY A 31 1.41 -4.21 -1.60
C GLY A 31 2.01 -4.74 -2.89
N GLY A 32 1.19 -4.70 -3.94
CA GLY A 32 1.53 -5.32 -5.21
C GLY A 32 0.55 -4.98 -6.32
N GLY A 33 0.73 -5.65 -7.45
CA GLY A 33 -0.15 -5.51 -8.61
C GLY A 33 -1.36 -6.42 -8.51
N SER A 34 -2.51 -5.98 -9.01
CA SER A 34 -3.68 -6.85 -9.16
C SER A 34 -3.39 -8.00 -10.13
N GLU A 35 -3.83 -9.21 -9.80
CA GLU A 35 -3.68 -10.38 -10.67
C GLU A 35 -4.95 -10.69 -11.48
N GLY A 36 -4.83 -10.82 -12.80
CA GLY A 36 -5.96 -11.17 -13.66
C GLY A 36 -7.11 -10.15 -13.59
N ALA A 37 -8.25 -10.58 -13.03
CA ALA A 37 -9.47 -9.77 -12.86
C ALA A 37 -9.77 -9.47 -11.38
N GLU A 38 -8.78 -9.64 -10.50
CA GLU A 38 -8.88 -9.41 -9.05
C GLU A 38 -9.28 -7.95 -8.73
N ALA A 39 -10.21 -7.79 -7.79
CA ALA A 39 -10.58 -6.49 -7.26
C ALA A 39 -9.49 -5.94 -6.31
N ILE A 40 -9.39 -4.63 -6.15
CA ILE A 40 -8.37 -4.01 -5.29
C ILE A 40 -8.53 -4.41 -3.82
N GLU A 41 -9.79 -4.57 -3.42
CA GLU A 41 -10.20 -5.08 -2.11
C GLU A 41 -9.74 -6.52 -1.86
N GLU A 42 -9.41 -7.28 -2.91
CA GLU A 42 -8.86 -8.63 -2.84
C GLU A 42 -7.32 -8.63 -2.95
N THR A 43 -6.77 -7.80 -3.84
CA THR A 43 -5.31 -7.68 -4.05
C THR A 43 -4.59 -7.33 -2.75
N THR A 44 -5.03 -6.30 -2.05
CA THR A 44 -4.26 -5.77 -0.91
C THR A 44 -4.20 -6.72 0.29
N PRO A 45 -5.30 -7.39 0.71
CA PRO A 45 -5.24 -8.45 1.72
C PRO A 45 -4.40 -9.65 1.32
N ARG A 46 -4.43 -10.05 0.04
CA ARG A 46 -3.61 -11.15 -0.48
C ARG A 46 -2.13 -10.82 -0.35
N GLU A 47 -1.70 -9.66 -0.88
CA GLU A 47 -0.31 -9.20 -0.82
C GLU A 47 0.18 -9.09 0.63
N LEU A 48 -0.62 -8.51 1.54
CA LEU A 48 -0.28 -8.44 2.96
C LEU A 48 -0.03 -9.84 3.55
N ARG A 49 -0.89 -10.80 3.22
CA ARG A 49 -0.76 -12.17 3.73
C ARG A 49 0.48 -12.85 3.16
N GLU A 50 0.77 -12.68 1.88
CA GLU A 50 1.95 -13.27 1.21
C GLU A 50 3.26 -12.69 1.74
N GLU A 51 3.32 -11.38 1.98
CA GLU A 51 4.56 -10.70 2.39
C GLU A 51 4.82 -10.76 3.90
N THR A 52 3.76 -10.80 4.72
CA THR A 52 3.90 -10.61 6.17
C THR A 52 3.17 -11.65 7.02
N GLU A 53 2.48 -12.61 6.40
CA GLU A 53 1.60 -13.59 7.06
C GLU A 53 0.46 -12.97 7.89
N LEU A 54 0.20 -11.67 7.77
CA LEU A 54 -0.87 -11.00 8.51
C LEU A 54 -2.20 -11.07 7.76
N THR A 55 -3.28 -10.92 8.49
CA THR A 55 -4.62 -10.71 7.93
C THR A 55 -5.21 -9.43 8.50
N VAL A 56 -6.07 -8.79 7.73
CA VAL A 56 -6.80 -7.58 8.13
C VAL A 56 -8.30 -7.85 8.15
N GLY A 57 -9.00 -7.15 9.02
CA GLY A 57 -10.46 -7.12 9.03
C GLY A 57 -10.95 -6.01 8.09
N GLU A 58 -11.59 -5.00 8.67
CA GLU A 58 -12.07 -3.85 7.91
C GLU A 58 -10.92 -3.00 7.36
N MET A 59 -11.06 -2.61 6.10
CA MET A 59 -10.17 -1.68 5.41
C MET A 59 -10.94 -0.44 5.00
N ARG A 60 -10.23 0.69 4.89
CA ARG A 60 -10.77 1.92 4.31
C ARG A 60 -9.84 2.41 3.22
N ILE A 61 -10.42 2.98 2.17
CA ILE A 61 -9.65 3.58 1.09
C ILE A 61 -9.14 4.95 1.56
N LEU A 62 -7.82 5.15 1.50
CA LEU A 62 -7.18 6.43 1.83
C LEU A 62 -7.04 7.36 0.62
N GLY A 63 -6.96 6.78 -0.58
CA GLY A 63 -6.80 7.54 -1.82
C GLY A 63 -6.67 6.61 -3.02
N MET A 64 -6.88 7.18 -4.20
CA MET A 64 -6.65 6.53 -5.48
C MET A 64 -5.97 7.52 -6.40
N TRP A 65 -4.87 7.09 -7.02
CA TRP A 65 -4.05 7.92 -7.88
C TRP A 65 -3.98 7.32 -9.28
N PRO A 66 -4.11 8.13 -10.35
CA PRO A 66 -3.77 7.65 -11.68
C PRO A 66 -2.27 7.35 -11.74
N PRO A 67 -1.81 6.41 -12.57
CA PRO A 67 -0.39 6.09 -12.69
C PRO A 67 0.52 7.28 -13.05
N SER A 68 -0.04 8.36 -13.62
CA SER A 68 0.68 9.60 -13.93
C SER A 68 0.84 10.55 -12.73
N ALA A 69 0.09 10.33 -11.63
CA ALA A 69 0.18 11.13 -10.41
C ALA A 69 1.08 10.48 -9.35
N LEU A 70 1.44 9.20 -9.55
CA LEU A 70 2.41 8.54 -8.71
C LEU A 70 3.83 8.90 -9.16
N PRO A 71 4.74 9.18 -8.22
CA PRO A 71 6.15 9.31 -8.51
C PRO A 71 6.70 8.06 -9.17
N GLY A 72 7.77 8.22 -9.97
CA GLY A 72 8.51 7.08 -10.49
C GLY A 72 9.34 6.37 -9.42
N ASP A 73 9.65 7.07 -8.32
CA ASP A 73 10.39 6.54 -7.18
C ASP A 73 9.44 5.99 -6.11
N VAL A 74 9.79 4.81 -5.57
CA VAL A 74 8.97 4.12 -4.57
C VAL A 74 8.93 4.89 -3.26
N SER A 75 10.05 5.43 -2.78
CA SER A 75 10.09 6.18 -1.52
C SER A 75 9.16 7.40 -1.55
N GLU A 76 9.06 8.06 -2.70
CA GLU A 76 8.12 9.17 -2.88
C GLU A 76 6.66 8.69 -2.92
N THR A 77 6.38 7.53 -3.50
CA THR A 77 5.05 6.89 -3.46
C THR A 77 4.66 6.53 -2.02
N THR A 78 5.57 5.91 -1.26
CA THR A 78 5.40 5.61 0.17
C THR A 78 5.06 6.87 0.96
N ALA A 79 5.72 7.99 0.68
CA ALA A 79 5.43 9.27 1.32
C ALA A 79 4.00 9.78 1.05
N GLN A 80 3.44 9.53 -0.14
CA GLN A 80 2.05 9.86 -0.43
C GLN A 80 1.07 9.03 0.40
N TYR A 81 1.35 7.75 0.64
CA TYR A 81 0.53 6.93 1.54
C TYR A 81 0.52 7.48 2.97
N PHE A 82 1.68 7.90 3.48
CA PHE A 82 1.77 8.53 4.81
C PHE A 82 1.04 9.87 4.86
N ALA A 83 1.18 10.72 3.83
CA ALA A 83 0.46 11.99 3.76
C ALA A 83 -1.06 11.78 3.76
N ALA A 84 -1.54 10.81 2.96
CA ALA A 84 -2.95 10.44 2.93
C ALA A 84 -3.40 9.93 4.31
N LEU A 85 -2.62 9.04 4.94
CA LEU A 85 -2.92 8.51 6.27
C LEU A 85 -3.05 9.62 7.33
N HIS A 86 -2.11 10.58 7.36
CA HIS A 86 -2.11 11.67 8.32
C HIS A 86 -3.24 12.69 8.09
N SER A 87 -3.68 12.89 6.84
CA SER A 87 -4.81 13.80 6.53
C SER A 87 -6.16 13.32 7.09
N GLN A 88 -6.24 12.05 7.51
CA GLN A 88 -7.46 11.41 7.98
C GLN A 88 -7.53 11.27 9.51
N GLU A 89 -6.53 11.79 10.24
CA GLU A 89 -6.56 11.81 11.70
C GLU A 89 -7.36 13.05 12.16
N PRO A 90 -8.33 12.90 13.09
CA PRO A 90 -8.91 14.06 13.76
C PRO A 90 -7.83 14.75 14.59
N GLY A 91 -7.73 16.08 14.45
CA GLY A 91 -6.79 16.92 15.19
C GLY A 91 -7.07 16.99 16.68
#